data_AF-A0A9D8FK50-F1
#
_entry.id   AF-A0A9D8FK50-F1
#
_cell.length_a   1.000
_cell.length_b   1.000
_cell.length_c   1.000
_cell.angle_alpha   90.00
_cell.angle_beta   90.00
_cell.angle_gamma   90.00
#
_symmetry.space_group_name_H-M   'P 1'
#
loop_
_entity.id
_entity.type
_entity.pdbx_description
1 polymer ?
#
loop_
_entity_poly.entity_id
_entity_poly.type
_entity_poly.pdbx_seq_one_letter_code
_entity_poly.pdbx_strand_id
1 'polypeptide(L)'
;MKNKLVSQNYQTFSVLLMIMFVFSFSLTINTVKAEESTEAPTPQLISTNTETEDELSNVIEIVSKTESEDEEIVNVSDFSDEELTEAEPSDIPEAKEDPALTERLFGKMLLDVEGNGEVYYLDPVTGGKEYLADGSAAQKLLERRALGINEQNFANLIIGTEKEEESVCKTSKLSNRLKGRIVLRVEKNGEAYWINPNNCKAYYAGTHEASYELMKKMSLGVKKNDLAKIKDNKRQQIKTAYRYTLYAHAEDKDLSLEEAKKNLNDQVKEMTRCLKGKKELNKNTDKKEEREYAKTCVMSADIPRINKERREQIKETIAETRTEKNTQDNNGNKKNLLQSKVNEAVKRAMDKRMKIKESKKLQDQKENKLENMKI
;
A
#
# COMPACT_ATOMS: atom_id res chain seq x y z
N MET A 1 32.23 42.34 42.47
CA MET A 1 33.31 41.63 41.74
C MET A 1 32.97 41.74 40.25
N LYS A 2 33.26 42.87 39.56
CA LYS A 2 34.44 43.15 38.69
C LYS A 2 34.96 41.97 37.85
N ASN A 3 34.64 42.02 36.55
CA ASN A 3 35.45 41.74 35.33
C ASN A 3 34.44 41.54 34.17
N LYS A 4 34.13 42.46 33.26
CA LYS A 4 34.85 43.37 32.33
C LYS A 4 35.56 42.67 31.15
N LEU A 5 34.95 42.86 29.97
CA LEU A 5 35.49 42.89 28.58
C LEU A 5 35.99 41.55 28.02
N VAL A 6 35.75 41.19 26.76
CA VAL A 6 36.21 41.87 25.54
C VAL A 6 35.32 41.51 24.32
N SER A 7 35.13 42.51 23.46
CA SER A 7 34.52 42.51 22.11
C SER A 7 35.36 41.80 21.05
N GLN A 8 34.76 41.35 19.94
CA GLN A 8 35.11 41.85 18.60
C GLN A 8 34.17 41.35 17.48
N ASN A 9 33.82 42.30 16.61
CA ASN A 9 33.17 42.15 15.31
C ASN A 9 34.04 41.36 14.33
N TYR A 10 33.42 40.65 13.38
CA TYR A 10 33.96 40.54 12.02
C TYR A 10 32.89 40.72 10.96
N GLN A 11 33.23 41.61 10.04
CA GLN A 11 32.49 42.10 8.89
C GLN A 11 32.56 41.13 7.69
N THR A 12 31.49 41.16 6.90
CA THR A 12 31.41 41.09 5.42
C THR A 12 32.56 40.47 4.63
N PHE A 13 32.26 39.47 3.80
CA PHE A 13 32.91 39.30 2.49
C PHE A 13 31.90 38.92 1.41
N SER A 14 31.78 39.84 0.46
CA SER A 14 31.17 39.71 -0.86
C SER A 14 32.20 39.08 -1.80
N VAL A 15 31.84 38.03 -2.55
CA VAL A 15 32.48 37.73 -3.84
C VAL A 15 31.44 37.21 -4.83
N LEU A 16 31.11 38.09 -5.76
CA LEU A 16 30.51 37.89 -7.06
C LEU A 16 31.57 37.26 -7.99
N LEU A 17 31.27 36.17 -8.71
CA LEU A 17 32.02 35.85 -9.94
C LEU A 17 31.13 35.18 -10.99
N MET A 18 30.84 35.97 -12.02
CA MET A 18 30.38 35.57 -13.34
C MET A 18 31.37 34.61 -13.99
N ILE A 19 30.89 33.54 -14.63
CA ILE A 19 31.55 32.96 -15.81
C ILE A 19 30.50 32.75 -16.90
N MET A 20 30.48 33.69 -17.84
CA MET A 20 29.99 33.53 -19.20
C MET A 20 31.04 32.71 -19.97
N PHE A 21 30.64 31.61 -20.59
CA PHE A 21 31.39 31.06 -21.73
C PHE A 21 30.49 31.03 -22.96
N VAL A 22 30.82 31.96 -23.85
CA VAL A 22 30.38 32.08 -25.23
C VAL A 22 31.08 30.97 -26.03
N PHE A 23 30.31 30.09 -26.67
CA PHE A 23 30.79 29.41 -27.87
C PHE A 23 29.90 29.78 -29.03
N SER A 24 30.40 30.73 -29.80
CA SER A 24 29.93 31.05 -31.15
C SER A 24 30.55 30.04 -32.10
N PHE A 25 29.71 29.28 -32.81
CA PHE A 25 30.09 28.72 -34.10
C PHE A 25 28.99 29.05 -35.09
N SER A 26 29.24 30.09 -35.89
CA SER A 26 28.51 30.33 -37.13
C SER A 26 29.13 29.47 -38.22
N LEU A 27 28.31 28.67 -38.89
CA LEU A 27 28.52 28.35 -40.30
C LEU A 27 27.19 28.40 -41.02
N THR A 28 27.20 29.17 -42.11
CA THR A 28 26.08 29.56 -42.95
C THR A 28 25.67 28.49 -43.95
N ILE A 29 24.34 28.35 -44.07
CA ILE A 29 23.51 28.19 -45.27
C ILE A 29 23.79 27.01 -46.21
N ASN A 30 22.78 26.13 -46.33
CA ASN A 30 22.23 25.78 -47.65
C ASN A 30 20.72 25.51 -47.54
N THR A 31 19.97 26.25 -48.36
CA THR A 31 18.54 26.08 -48.63
C THR A 31 18.32 24.90 -49.56
N VAL A 32 17.49 23.92 -49.17
CA VAL A 32 16.74 23.09 -50.11
C VAL A 32 15.31 22.94 -49.58
N LYS A 33 14.36 23.31 -50.43
CA LYS A 33 12.93 23.14 -50.28
C LYS A 33 12.55 21.84 -50.98
N ALA A 34 11.87 20.92 -50.31
CA ALA A 34 11.11 19.85 -50.95
C ALA A 34 10.01 19.36 -50.02
N GLU A 35 8.85 19.16 -50.63
CA GLU A 35 7.57 18.81 -50.04
C GLU A 35 7.49 17.33 -49.62
N GLU A 36 6.41 17.07 -48.88
CA GLU A 36 5.55 15.89 -48.99
C GLU A 36 5.79 14.69 -48.06
N SER A 37 4.65 14.30 -47.50
CA SER A 37 4.35 13.16 -46.66
C SER A 37 4.98 11.85 -47.11
N THR A 38 5.39 11.03 -46.15
CA THR A 38 4.85 9.67 -45.96
C THR A 38 5.31 9.14 -44.60
N GLU A 39 4.39 8.47 -43.89
CA GLU A 39 4.60 7.83 -42.60
C GLU A 39 5.74 6.80 -42.66
N ALA A 40 6.68 6.87 -41.72
CA ALA A 40 7.57 5.77 -41.39
C ALA A 40 7.03 5.07 -40.14
N PRO A 41 6.94 3.73 -40.12
CA PRO A 41 6.27 3.00 -39.06
C PRO A 41 7.05 3.10 -37.76
N THR A 42 6.36 3.55 -36.72
CA THR A 42 6.81 3.51 -35.33
C THR A 42 7.26 2.09 -34.97
N PRO A 43 8.44 1.88 -34.37
CA PRO A 43 8.83 0.55 -33.91
C PRO A 43 7.85 0.10 -32.84
N GLN A 44 7.00 -0.88 -33.18
CA GLN A 44 6.24 -1.61 -32.19
C GLN A 44 7.24 -2.31 -31.27
N LEU A 45 7.33 -1.85 -30.03
CA LEU A 45 8.01 -2.59 -28.98
C LEU A 45 7.24 -3.89 -28.78
N ILE A 46 7.86 -4.95 -29.28
CA ILE A 46 7.47 -6.34 -29.14
C ILE A 46 7.33 -6.63 -27.63
N SER A 47 6.09 -6.82 -27.20
CA SER A 47 5.75 -7.44 -25.92
C SER A 47 6.25 -8.87 -25.95
N THR A 48 7.33 -9.14 -25.20
CA THR A 48 7.81 -10.51 -24.99
C THR A 48 7.38 -10.98 -23.61
N ASN A 49 6.35 -11.84 -23.62
CA ASN A 49 6.07 -12.95 -22.69
C ASN A 49 5.83 -12.61 -21.21
N THR A 50 4.55 -12.42 -20.86
CA THR A 50 4.04 -12.06 -19.52
C THR A 50 3.49 -13.22 -18.67
N GLU A 51 3.76 -14.50 -19.00
CA GLU A 51 3.21 -15.62 -18.20
C GLU A 51 4.14 -16.15 -17.09
N THR A 52 5.44 -15.82 -17.10
CA THR A 52 6.40 -16.30 -16.07
C THR A 52 6.84 -15.27 -15.04
N GLU A 53 6.54 -13.98 -15.23
CA GLU A 53 6.97 -12.90 -14.32
C GLU A 53 5.97 -12.63 -13.16
N ASP A 54 4.68 -12.87 -13.38
CA ASP A 54 3.62 -12.56 -12.39
C ASP A 54 3.64 -13.46 -11.14
N GLU A 55 4.10 -14.71 -11.27
CA GLU A 55 4.00 -15.72 -10.20
C GLU A 55 5.07 -15.58 -9.10
N LEU A 56 6.28 -15.15 -9.46
CA LEU A 56 7.42 -14.97 -8.54
C LEU A 56 7.49 -13.54 -7.98
N SER A 57 6.76 -12.61 -8.61
CA SER A 57 6.75 -11.19 -8.31
C SER A 57 6.33 -10.89 -6.87
N ASN A 58 5.23 -11.48 -6.39
CA ASN A 58 4.63 -11.08 -5.10
C ASN A 58 5.53 -11.37 -3.88
N VAL A 59 6.27 -12.48 -3.91
CA VAL A 59 7.14 -12.89 -2.80
C VAL A 59 8.44 -12.11 -2.80
N ILE A 60 9.05 -11.93 -3.98
CA ILE A 60 10.20 -11.04 -4.16
C ILE A 60 9.82 -9.61 -3.79
N GLU A 61 8.62 -9.17 -4.13
CA GLU A 61 8.06 -7.88 -3.77
C GLU A 61 7.97 -7.70 -2.25
N ILE A 62 7.45 -8.70 -1.51
CA ILE A 62 7.43 -8.69 -0.04
C ILE A 62 8.85 -8.44 0.49
N VAL A 63 9.83 -9.29 0.12
CA VAL A 63 11.16 -9.22 0.74
C VAL A 63 11.96 -8.00 0.28
N SER A 64 12.00 -7.71 -1.03
CA SER A 64 12.74 -6.56 -1.57
C SER A 64 12.23 -5.23 -1.00
N LYS A 65 10.93 -5.14 -0.70
CA LYS A 65 10.33 -3.94 -0.11
C LYS A 65 10.53 -3.87 1.41
N THR A 66 10.80 -4.96 2.11
CA THR A 66 11.19 -4.92 3.54
C THR A 66 12.59 -4.34 3.80
N GLU A 67 13.43 -4.14 2.77
CA GLU A 67 14.87 -3.84 2.94
C GLU A 67 15.32 -2.42 2.53
N SER A 68 14.42 -1.49 2.19
CA SER A 68 14.83 -0.14 1.76
C SER A 68 15.39 0.68 2.91
N GLU A 69 16.66 1.11 2.81
CA GLU A 69 17.39 1.84 3.86
C GLU A 69 16.86 3.28 4.10
N ASP A 70 16.07 3.84 3.18
CA ASP A 70 15.54 5.22 3.22
C ASP A 70 14.02 5.33 3.49
N GLU A 71 13.30 4.21 3.66
CA GLU A 71 11.85 4.16 3.90
C GLU A 71 11.48 3.23 5.08
N GLU A 72 10.25 3.38 5.61
CA GLU A 72 9.69 2.55 6.68
C GLU A 72 9.90 1.04 6.39
N ILE A 73 10.68 0.35 7.23
CA ILE A 73 10.87 -1.10 7.17
C ILE A 73 9.55 -1.75 7.58
N VAL A 74 8.84 -2.31 6.60
CA VAL A 74 7.59 -3.04 6.85
C VAL A 74 7.92 -4.50 7.11
N ASN A 75 7.69 -5.00 8.33
CA ASN A 75 7.87 -6.41 8.64
C ASN A 75 6.53 -7.16 8.52
N VAL A 76 6.55 -8.31 7.85
CA VAL A 76 5.36 -9.16 7.68
C VAL A 76 4.78 -9.66 9.00
N SER A 77 5.60 -9.75 10.06
CA SER A 77 5.13 -10.11 11.40
C SER A 77 4.25 -9.06 12.04
N ASP A 78 4.27 -7.82 11.54
CA ASP A 78 3.53 -6.69 12.12
C ASP A 78 2.07 -6.65 11.65
N PHE A 79 1.70 -7.48 10.67
CA PHE A 79 0.31 -7.58 10.23
C PHE A 79 -0.51 -8.41 11.23
N SER A 80 -1.50 -7.76 11.83
CA SER A 80 -2.46 -8.42 12.72
C SER A 80 -3.39 -9.36 11.94
N ASP A 81 -3.94 -10.39 12.59
CA ASP A 81 -4.89 -11.30 11.94
C ASP A 81 -6.17 -10.59 11.52
N GLU A 82 -6.55 -9.55 12.28
CA GLU A 82 -7.63 -8.65 11.91
C GLU A 82 -7.34 -7.95 10.57
N GLU A 83 -6.11 -7.47 10.34
CA GLU A 83 -5.71 -6.87 9.05
C GLU A 83 -5.71 -7.86 7.88
N LEU A 84 -5.33 -9.11 8.14
CA LEU A 84 -5.29 -10.16 7.13
C LEU A 84 -6.68 -10.70 6.80
N THR A 85 -7.69 -10.38 7.62
CA THR A 85 -9.10 -10.77 7.43
C THR A 85 -10.03 -9.61 7.05
N GLU A 86 -9.50 -8.39 6.91
CA GLU A 86 -10.23 -7.21 6.43
C GLU A 86 -10.83 -7.45 5.03
N ALA A 87 -11.95 -6.78 4.74
CA ALA A 87 -12.55 -6.80 3.40
C ALA A 87 -11.53 -6.30 2.35
N GLU A 88 -11.61 -6.80 1.12
CA GLU A 88 -10.85 -6.20 0.01
C GLU A 88 -11.56 -4.96 -0.53
N PRO A 89 -10.80 -3.97 -1.03
CA PRO A 89 -11.39 -2.95 -1.88
C PRO A 89 -11.89 -3.59 -3.18
N SER A 90 -12.89 -2.99 -3.82
CA SER A 90 -13.28 -3.38 -5.18
C SER A 90 -12.11 -3.28 -6.16
N ASP A 91 -12.17 -4.09 -7.23
CA ASP A 91 -11.18 -4.02 -8.30
C ASP A 91 -11.11 -2.60 -8.90
N ILE A 92 -9.88 -2.15 -9.08
CA ILE A 92 -9.50 -0.89 -9.69
C ILE A 92 -8.86 -1.23 -11.05
N PRO A 93 -9.23 -0.52 -12.14
CA PRO A 93 -8.66 -0.78 -13.46
C PRO A 93 -7.15 -0.55 -13.46
N GLU A 94 -6.43 -1.26 -14.33
CA GLU A 94 -5.01 -1.01 -14.53
C GLU A 94 -4.79 0.39 -15.13
N ALA A 95 -3.91 1.16 -14.51
CA ALA A 95 -3.49 2.45 -15.02
C ALA A 95 -2.01 2.70 -14.69
N LYS A 96 -1.37 3.51 -15.52
CA LYS A 96 -0.02 4.00 -15.23
C LYS A 96 -0.08 4.95 -14.03
N GLU A 97 0.78 4.71 -13.05
CA GLU A 97 0.92 5.61 -11.89
C GLU A 97 1.27 7.05 -12.32
N ASP A 98 0.66 8.02 -11.65
CA ASP A 98 0.93 9.45 -11.76
C ASP A 98 1.46 9.97 -10.40
N PRO A 99 2.80 10.10 -10.26
CA PRO A 99 3.41 10.59 -9.03
C PRO A 99 2.99 12.03 -8.69
N ALA A 100 2.76 12.88 -9.70
CA ALA A 100 2.36 14.26 -9.48
C ALA A 100 0.93 14.35 -8.94
N LEU A 101 0.02 13.51 -9.46
CA LEU A 101 -1.31 13.35 -8.88
C LEU A 101 -1.24 12.84 -7.44
N THR A 102 -0.42 11.82 -7.18
CA THR A 102 -0.24 11.24 -5.85
C THR A 102 0.23 12.30 -4.85
N GLU A 103 1.26 13.08 -5.21
CA GLU A 103 1.80 14.15 -4.35
C GLU A 103 0.78 15.25 -4.07
N ARG A 104 0.01 15.67 -5.09
CA ARG A 104 -1.07 16.66 -4.92
C ARG A 104 -2.16 16.20 -3.95
N LEU A 105 -2.31 14.90 -3.74
CA LEU A 105 -3.34 14.31 -2.88
C LEU A 105 -2.84 13.93 -1.50
N PHE A 106 -1.54 14.07 -1.20
CA PHE A 106 -0.97 13.70 0.10
C PHE A 106 -1.74 14.31 1.28
N GLY A 107 -2.02 13.44 2.26
CA GLY A 107 -2.76 13.75 3.47
C GLY A 107 -4.27 13.81 3.32
N LYS A 108 -4.81 13.69 2.10
CA LYS A 108 -6.26 13.64 1.87
C LYS A 108 -6.79 12.25 2.17
N MET A 109 -8.07 12.22 2.47
CA MET A 109 -8.89 11.00 2.43
C MET A 109 -9.66 11.01 1.11
N LEU A 110 -9.74 9.86 0.46
CA LEU A 110 -10.45 9.67 -0.80
C LEU A 110 -11.58 8.67 -0.59
N LEU A 111 -12.68 8.89 -1.31
CA LEU A 111 -13.83 8.00 -1.36
C LEU A 111 -14.02 7.54 -2.81
N ASP A 112 -13.97 6.23 -3.05
CA ASP A 112 -14.40 5.68 -4.35
C ASP A 112 -15.91 5.88 -4.50
N VAL A 113 -16.30 6.72 -5.46
CA VAL A 113 -17.72 7.03 -5.72
C VAL A 113 -18.36 6.11 -6.76
N GLU A 114 -17.58 5.24 -7.40
CA GLU A 114 -18.02 4.28 -8.42
C GLU A 114 -18.00 2.83 -7.89
N GLY A 115 -17.38 2.60 -6.73
CA GLY A 115 -17.35 1.33 -6.00
C GLY A 115 -18.42 1.21 -4.90
N ASN A 116 -18.06 0.53 -3.82
CA ASN A 116 -18.89 0.32 -2.63
C ASN A 116 -18.73 1.44 -1.58
N GLY A 117 -18.11 2.57 -1.95
CA GLY A 117 -17.79 3.65 -1.01
C GLY A 117 -16.52 3.37 -0.20
N GLU A 118 -15.55 2.70 -0.80
CA GLU A 118 -14.23 2.43 -0.23
C GLU A 118 -13.49 3.74 0.10
N VAL A 119 -12.90 3.79 1.29
CA VAL A 119 -12.16 4.97 1.76
C VAL A 119 -10.66 4.68 1.76
N TYR A 120 -9.86 5.67 1.34
CA TYR A 120 -8.42 5.59 1.30
C TYR A 120 -7.80 6.80 1.98
N TYR A 121 -6.70 6.61 2.71
CA TYR A 121 -5.87 7.70 3.20
C TYR A 121 -4.58 7.78 2.38
N LEU A 122 -4.24 8.96 1.85
CA LEU A 122 -2.93 9.17 1.21
C LEU A 122 -1.93 9.59 2.28
N ASP A 123 -1.01 8.71 2.62
CA ASP A 123 -0.04 9.02 3.65
C ASP A 123 1.05 9.96 3.12
N PRO A 124 1.17 11.20 3.63
CA PRO A 124 2.21 12.14 3.21
C PRO A 124 3.63 11.73 3.63
N VAL A 125 3.78 10.72 4.49
CA VAL A 125 5.08 10.29 5.03
C VAL A 125 5.61 9.06 4.33
N THR A 126 4.81 8.00 4.18
CA THR A 126 5.22 6.78 3.42
C THR A 126 4.89 6.87 1.94
N GLY A 127 4.05 7.83 1.55
CA GLY A 127 3.58 7.99 0.18
C GLY A 127 2.53 6.97 -0.22
N GLY A 128 1.68 7.33 -1.18
CA GLY A 128 0.65 6.44 -1.74
C GLY A 128 -0.60 6.28 -0.87
N LYS A 129 -1.55 5.50 -1.39
CA LYS A 129 -2.85 5.25 -0.77
C LYS A 129 -2.85 4.01 0.12
N GLU A 130 -3.52 4.10 1.26
CA GLU A 130 -3.85 2.97 2.12
C GLU A 130 -5.37 2.82 2.21
N TYR A 131 -5.86 1.61 2.01
CA TYR A 131 -7.28 1.30 2.08
C TYR A 131 -7.75 1.14 3.53
N LEU A 132 -8.92 1.70 3.84
CA LEU A 132 -9.57 1.66 5.14
C LEU A 132 -10.86 0.86 5.02
N ALA A 133 -10.81 -0.42 5.39
CA ALA A 133 -11.94 -1.33 5.26
C ALA A 133 -13.11 -1.00 6.20
N ASP A 134 -12.80 -0.52 7.41
CA ASP A 134 -13.76 -0.22 8.47
C ASP A 134 -13.13 0.66 9.58
N GLY A 135 -13.84 0.82 10.70
CA GLY A 135 -13.36 1.51 11.90
C GLY A 135 -12.14 0.88 12.57
N SER A 136 -11.97 -0.45 12.49
CA SER A 136 -10.77 -1.11 13.01
C SER A 136 -9.56 -0.75 12.15
N ALA A 137 -9.70 -0.78 10.83
CA ALA A 137 -8.65 -0.33 9.91
C ALA A 137 -8.31 1.16 10.12
N ALA A 138 -9.32 2.01 10.31
CA ALA A 138 -9.15 3.43 10.61
C ALA A 138 -8.35 3.65 11.91
N GLN A 139 -8.68 2.92 12.98
CA GLN A 139 -7.92 3.02 14.24
C GLN A 139 -6.47 2.56 14.07
N LYS A 140 -6.22 1.41 13.43
CA LYS A 140 -4.85 0.93 13.20
C LYS A 140 -4.04 1.92 12.37
N LEU A 141 -4.69 2.63 11.44
CA LEU A 141 -4.05 3.75 10.75
C LEU A 141 -3.66 4.85 11.73
N LEU A 142 -4.56 5.27 12.62
CA LEU A 142 -4.24 6.29 13.64
C LEU A 142 -3.07 5.84 14.53
N GLU A 143 -3.12 4.63 15.06
CA GLU A 143 -2.08 4.07 15.95
C GLU A 143 -0.70 4.05 15.28
N ARG A 144 -0.63 3.68 14.00
CA ARG A 144 0.63 3.61 13.25
C ARG A 144 1.13 4.95 12.75
N ARG A 145 0.24 5.89 12.41
CA ARG A 145 0.59 7.12 11.69
C ARG A 145 0.56 8.37 12.55
N ALA A 146 -0.02 8.31 13.73
CA ALA A 146 -0.16 9.49 14.56
C ALA A 146 1.20 9.97 15.08
N LEU A 147 1.48 11.24 14.82
CA LEU A 147 2.62 11.94 15.39
C LEU A 147 2.26 12.45 16.78
N GLY A 148 2.98 11.99 17.80
CA GLY A 148 2.81 12.49 19.17
C GLY A 148 3.13 13.98 19.27
N ILE A 149 2.22 14.76 19.85
CA ILE A 149 2.40 16.18 20.16
C ILE A 149 2.12 16.45 21.64
N ASN A 150 2.92 17.34 22.24
CA ASN A 150 2.72 17.83 23.60
C ASN A 150 1.58 18.86 23.67
N GLU A 151 1.14 19.21 24.88
CA GLU A 151 0.01 20.12 25.06
C GLU A 151 0.30 21.55 24.58
N GLN A 152 1.56 22.00 24.63
CA GLN A 152 1.95 23.30 24.09
C GLN A 152 1.72 23.37 22.57
N ASN A 153 2.10 22.32 21.84
CA ASN A 153 1.85 22.26 20.40
C ASN A 153 0.37 22.06 20.11
N PHE A 154 -0.33 21.21 20.87
CA PHE A 154 -1.76 21.00 20.71
C PHE A 154 -2.56 22.29 20.87
N ALA A 155 -2.25 23.11 21.88
CA ALA A 155 -2.91 24.40 22.12
C ALA A 155 -2.76 25.40 20.96
N ASN A 156 -1.78 25.21 20.08
CA ASN A 156 -1.56 26.04 18.89
C ASN A 156 -2.27 25.49 17.63
N LEU A 157 -2.95 24.34 17.73
CA LEU A 157 -3.78 23.83 16.66
C LEU A 157 -5.15 24.51 16.67
N ILE A 158 -5.68 24.80 15.48
CA ILE A 158 -7.02 25.32 15.31
C ILE A 158 -7.95 24.13 15.06
N ILE A 159 -8.89 23.89 15.97
CA ILE A 159 -9.83 22.78 15.89
C ILE A 159 -10.90 23.08 14.83
N GLY A 160 -11.19 22.11 13.98
CA GLY A 160 -12.30 22.14 13.03
C GLY A 160 -13.47 21.28 13.53
N THR A 161 -14.68 21.65 13.14
CA THR A 161 -15.94 20.98 13.51
C THR A 161 -16.77 20.58 12.29
N GLU A 162 -16.58 21.26 11.17
CA GLU A 162 -17.35 21.11 9.93
C GLU A 162 -16.44 20.95 8.70
N LYS A 163 -16.97 20.36 7.62
CA LYS A 163 -16.19 20.04 6.42
C LYS A 163 -15.73 21.30 5.68
N GLU A 164 -16.61 22.30 5.63
CA GLU A 164 -16.41 23.53 4.88
C GLU A 164 -16.13 24.67 5.85
N GLU A 165 -14.85 24.92 6.11
CA GLU A 165 -14.40 25.97 7.00
C GLU A 165 -13.23 26.74 6.38
N GLU A 166 -13.07 28.00 6.78
CA GLU A 166 -11.98 28.85 6.30
C GLU A 166 -10.61 28.21 6.55
N SER A 167 -9.74 28.32 5.55
CA SER A 167 -8.38 27.79 5.61
C SER A 167 -7.49 28.63 6.52
N VAL A 168 -6.88 27.96 7.49
CA VAL A 168 -5.88 28.55 8.40
C VAL A 168 -4.45 28.21 7.98
N CYS A 169 -4.26 27.57 6.82
CA CYS A 169 -2.95 27.13 6.35
C CYS A 169 -1.94 28.27 6.21
N LYS A 170 -2.39 29.50 5.87
CA LYS A 170 -1.49 30.65 5.72
C LYS A 170 -1.15 31.33 7.06
N THR A 171 -2.02 31.21 8.06
CA THR A 171 -1.92 31.94 9.33
C THR A 171 -1.32 31.10 10.44
N SER A 172 -1.62 29.80 10.49
CA SER A 172 -1.04 28.87 11.48
C SER A 172 0.14 28.09 10.90
N LYS A 173 1.36 28.47 11.29
CA LYS A 173 2.60 27.80 10.88
C LYS A 173 2.63 26.33 11.28
N LEU A 174 2.15 26.02 12.50
CA LEU A 174 2.13 24.65 13.03
C LEU A 174 1.14 23.79 12.23
N SER A 175 -0.09 24.26 12.08
CA SER A 175 -1.13 23.59 11.29
C SER A 175 -0.67 23.33 9.85
N ASN A 176 -0.04 24.30 9.20
CA ASN A 176 0.46 24.14 7.84
C ASN A 176 1.60 23.12 7.74
N ARG A 177 2.51 23.09 8.72
CA ARG A 177 3.59 22.10 8.79
C ARG A 177 3.07 20.68 8.99
N LEU A 178 1.96 20.53 9.72
CA LEU A 178 1.32 19.26 10.03
C LEU A 178 0.19 18.92 9.05
N LYS A 179 0.00 19.69 7.96
CA LYS A 179 -1.08 19.47 7.00
C LYS A 179 -1.09 18.03 6.50
N GLY A 180 -2.26 17.42 6.48
CA GLY A 180 -2.42 16.05 6.02
C GLY A 180 -1.97 14.97 7.02
N ARG A 181 -1.40 15.33 8.16
CA ARG A 181 -0.90 14.38 9.17
C ARG A 181 -1.99 14.02 10.16
N ILE A 182 -1.83 12.85 10.77
CA ILE A 182 -2.54 12.47 11.99
C ILE A 182 -1.63 12.81 13.17
N VAL A 183 -2.17 13.41 14.22
CA VAL A 183 -1.45 13.75 15.46
C VAL A 183 -2.14 13.15 16.68
N LEU A 184 -1.35 12.81 17.70
CA LEU A 184 -1.82 12.21 18.95
C LEU A 184 -1.43 13.10 20.13
N ARG A 185 -2.37 13.40 21.03
CA ARG A 185 -2.06 14.11 22.29
C ARG A 185 -1.46 13.16 23.32
N VAL A 186 -0.13 13.16 23.44
CA VAL A 186 0.58 12.17 24.27
C VAL A 186 0.64 12.50 25.76
N GLU A 187 0.31 13.74 26.15
CA GLU A 187 0.34 14.23 27.54
C GLU A 187 -1.06 14.28 28.18
N LYS A 188 -2.09 13.72 27.51
CA LYS A 188 -3.49 13.66 27.97
C LYS A 188 -4.07 12.28 27.76
N ASN A 189 -5.26 12.16 27.16
CA ASN A 189 -5.97 10.88 27.05
C ASN A 189 -5.64 10.15 25.75
N GLY A 190 -4.64 10.60 24.98
CA GLY A 190 -4.32 10.00 23.68
C GLY A 190 -5.34 10.35 22.62
N GLU A 191 -5.95 11.53 22.65
CA GLU A 191 -6.89 11.94 21.62
C GLU A 191 -6.17 12.16 20.28
N ALA A 192 -6.69 11.54 19.21
CA ALA A 192 -6.14 11.65 17.86
C ALA A 192 -6.88 12.71 17.03
N TYR A 193 -6.13 13.45 16.22
CA TYR A 193 -6.65 14.47 15.31
C TYR A 193 -6.04 14.33 13.92
N TRP A 194 -6.86 14.45 12.89
CA TRP A 194 -6.39 14.59 11.52
C TRP A 194 -6.32 16.07 11.13
N ILE A 195 -5.19 16.51 10.62
CA ILE A 195 -5.01 17.87 10.12
C ILE A 195 -5.42 17.89 8.65
N ASN A 196 -6.58 18.48 8.36
CA ASN A 196 -7.12 18.49 7.01
C ASN A 196 -6.18 19.28 6.06
N PRO A 197 -5.73 18.71 4.93
CA PRO A 197 -4.76 19.36 4.05
C PRO A 197 -5.33 20.57 3.29
N ASN A 198 -6.65 20.73 3.21
CA ASN A 198 -7.29 21.85 2.51
C ASN A 198 -7.34 23.12 3.37
N ASN A 199 -7.66 22.97 4.65
CA ASN A 199 -7.87 24.10 5.56
C ASN A 199 -6.91 24.13 6.76
N CYS A 200 -6.10 23.10 6.95
CA CYS A 200 -5.14 22.93 8.04
C CYS A 200 -5.77 22.97 9.46
N LYS A 201 -7.08 22.76 9.58
CA LYS A 201 -7.74 22.57 10.87
C LYS A 201 -7.58 21.13 11.35
N ALA A 202 -7.52 20.98 12.67
CA ALA A 202 -7.42 19.69 13.34
C ALA A 202 -8.81 19.15 13.64
N TYR A 203 -9.17 18.02 13.03
CA TYR A 203 -10.45 17.36 13.23
C TYR A 203 -10.27 16.16 14.14
N TYR A 204 -11.06 16.11 15.20
CA TYR A 204 -10.99 15.04 16.18
C TYR A 204 -11.45 13.71 15.57
N ALA A 205 -10.60 12.69 15.62
CA ALA A 205 -10.88 11.38 15.05
C ALA A 205 -11.82 10.54 15.96
N GLY A 206 -11.83 10.78 17.27
CA GLY A 206 -12.77 10.09 18.17
C GLY A 206 -12.46 8.62 18.37
N THR A 207 -13.52 7.80 18.46
CA THR A 207 -13.44 6.33 18.53
C THR A 207 -13.12 5.72 17.16
N HIS A 208 -12.91 4.41 17.10
CA HIS A 208 -12.76 3.63 15.87
C HIS A 208 -13.85 3.96 14.82
N GLU A 209 -15.13 3.91 15.21
CA GLU A 209 -16.26 4.19 14.33
C GLU A 209 -16.35 5.68 13.96
N ALA A 210 -16.14 6.57 14.93
CA ALA A 210 -16.14 8.01 14.69
C ALA A 210 -15.02 8.43 13.72
N SER A 211 -13.88 7.75 13.78
CA SER A 211 -12.74 7.99 12.89
C SER A 211 -13.10 7.63 11.46
N TYR A 212 -13.72 6.47 11.26
CA TYR A 212 -14.17 6.05 9.94
C TYR A 212 -15.25 6.96 9.37
N GLU A 213 -16.23 7.36 10.19
CA GLU A 213 -17.26 8.32 9.77
C GLU A 213 -16.69 9.71 9.47
N LEU A 214 -15.74 10.19 10.28
CA LEU A 214 -14.98 11.40 9.97
C LEU A 214 -14.27 11.26 8.64
N MET A 215 -13.55 10.16 8.43
CA MET A 215 -12.79 9.91 7.21
C MET A 215 -13.69 9.91 5.99
N LYS A 216 -14.82 9.21 6.04
CA LYS A 216 -15.81 9.17 4.98
C LYS A 216 -16.43 10.54 4.72
N LYS A 217 -16.85 11.25 5.78
CA LYS A 217 -17.42 12.60 5.69
C LYS A 217 -16.45 13.60 5.05
N MET A 218 -15.18 13.55 5.45
CA MET A 218 -14.14 14.49 5.01
C MET A 218 -13.50 14.11 3.68
N SER A 219 -13.78 12.91 3.16
CA SER A 219 -13.19 12.42 1.93
C SER A 219 -13.54 13.26 0.70
N LEU A 220 -12.60 13.27 -0.23
CA LEU A 220 -12.77 13.73 -1.60
C LEU A 220 -13.26 12.55 -2.46
N GLY A 221 -14.41 12.72 -3.12
CA GLY A 221 -14.90 11.71 -4.08
C GLY A 221 -13.96 11.59 -5.28
N VAL A 222 -13.57 10.37 -5.63
CA VAL A 222 -12.66 10.07 -6.73
C VAL A 222 -13.22 8.92 -7.57
N LYS A 223 -13.02 9.00 -8.89
CA LYS A 223 -13.38 7.92 -9.83
C LYS A 223 -12.34 6.82 -9.83
N LYS A 224 -12.72 5.59 -10.20
CA LYS A 224 -11.80 4.45 -10.24
C LYS A 224 -10.59 4.69 -11.14
N ASN A 225 -10.78 5.32 -12.30
CA ASN A 225 -9.69 5.64 -13.23
C ASN A 225 -8.66 6.61 -12.66
N ASP A 226 -9.06 7.54 -11.77
CA ASP A 226 -8.11 8.46 -11.13
C ASP A 226 -7.49 7.82 -9.90
N LEU A 227 -8.26 7.02 -9.15
CA LEU A 227 -7.76 6.22 -8.03
C LEU A 227 -6.68 5.22 -8.49
N ALA A 228 -6.83 4.64 -9.68
CA ALA A 228 -5.88 3.74 -10.33
C ALA A 228 -4.51 4.37 -10.60
N LYS A 229 -4.47 5.68 -10.85
CA LYS A 229 -3.23 6.42 -11.10
C LYS A 229 -2.48 6.75 -9.81
N ILE A 230 -3.11 6.57 -8.64
CA ILE A 230 -2.50 6.86 -7.36
C ILE A 230 -1.78 5.61 -6.88
N LYS A 231 -0.48 5.74 -6.63
CA LYS A 231 0.38 4.66 -6.11
C LYS A 231 -0.18 4.11 -4.80
N ASP A 232 -0.17 2.80 -4.60
CA ASP A 232 -0.42 2.20 -3.28
C ASP A 232 0.76 2.45 -2.35
N ASN A 233 0.47 2.70 -1.07
CA ASN A 233 1.56 2.77 -0.11
C ASN A 233 2.23 1.39 0.00
N LYS A 234 3.52 1.42 0.31
CA LYS A 234 4.36 0.22 0.32
C LYS A 234 3.85 -0.86 1.28
N ARG A 235 3.35 -0.43 2.44
CA ARG A 235 2.76 -1.33 3.43
C ARG A 235 1.52 -2.02 2.90
N GLN A 236 0.64 -1.31 2.20
CA GLN A 236 -0.58 -1.87 1.59
C GLN A 236 -0.20 -2.90 0.53
N GLN A 237 0.81 -2.63 -0.30
CA GLN A 237 1.32 -3.58 -1.29
C GLN A 237 1.83 -4.86 -0.61
N ILE A 238 2.68 -4.74 0.40
CA ILE A 238 3.22 -5.89 1.15
C ILE A 238 2.11 -6.63 1.91
N LYS A 239 1.18 -5.91 2.55
CA LYS A 239 0.02 -6.49 3.26
C LYS A 239 -0.78 -7.37 2.32
N THR A 240 -1.13 -6.82 1.14
CA THR A 240 -1.87 -7.55 0.10
C THR A 240 -1.10 -8.79 -0.34
N ALA A 241 0.17 -8.64 -0.75
CA ALA A 241 0.98 -9.76 -1.22
C ALA A 241 1.16 -10.87 -0.15
N TYR A 242 1.45 -10.49 1.09
CA TYR A 242 1.61 -11.41 2.21
C TYR A 242 0.30 -12.14 2.52
N ARG A 243 -0.83 -11.42 2.52
CA ARG A 243 -2.16 -11.99 2.72
C ARG A 243 -2.48 -13.06 1.68
N TYR A 244 -2.30 -12.78 0.39
CA TYR A 244 -2.51 -13.78 -0.67
C TYR A 244 -1.61 -15.00 -0.48
N THR A 245 -0.32 -14.78 -0.19
CA THR A 245 0.67 -15.84 0.04
C THR A 245 0.29 -16.71 1.24
N LEU A 246 -0.15 -16.09 2.33
CA LEU A 246 -0.58 -16.76 3.55
C LEU A 246 -1.76 -17.69 3.29
N TYR A 247 -2.82 -17.19 2.64
CA TYR A 247 -4.00 -18.00 2.33
C TYR A 247 -3.68 -19.12 1.35
N ALA A 248 -2.89 -18.86 0.31
CA ALA A 248 -2.43 -19.90 -0.61
C ALA A 248 -1.65 -21.00 0.11
N HIS A 249 -0.74 -20.61 1.02
CA HIS A 249 0.10 -21.56 1.74
C HIS A 249 -0.73 -22.42 2.70
N ALA A 250 -1.69 -21.81 3.38
CA ALA A 250 -2.65 -22.54 4.21
C ALA A 250 -3.44 -23.57 3.38
N GLU A 251 -3.93 -23.18 2.21
CA GLU A 251 -4.72 -24.04 1.31
C GLU A 251 -3.89 -25.21 0.76
N ASP A 252 -2.69 -24.92 0.27
CA ASP A 252 -1.84 -25.90 -0.40
C ASP A 252 -1.26 -26.95 0.56
N LYS A 253 -1.18 -26.62 1.86
CA LYS A 253 -0.57 -27.47 2.90
C LYS A 253 -1.58 -28.01 3.91
N ASP A 254 -2.88 -27.72 3.75
CA ASP A 254 -3.94 -28.06 4.70
C ASP A 254 -3.61 -27.61 6.14
N LEU A 255 -3.11 -26.36 6.26
CA LEU A 255 -2.72 -25.77 7.53
C LEU A 255 -3.77 -24.79 8.03
N SER A 256 -3.81 -24.59 9.35
CA SER A 256 -4.50 -23.42 9.90
C SER A 256 -3.82 -22.11 9.48
N LEU A 257 -4.55 -20.99 9.52
CA LEU A 257 -3.99 -19.68 9.15
C LEU A 257 -2.84 -19.30 10.10
N GLU A 258 -2.94 -19.66 11.37
CA GLU A 258 -1.87 -19.46 12.36
C GLU A 258 -0.60 -20.26 12.05
N GLU A 259 -0.74 -21.55 11.72
CA GLU A 259 0.38 -22.40 11.34
C GLU A 259 1.03 -21.91 10.05
N ALA A 260 0.22 -21.56 9.05
CA ALA A 260 0.69 -21.00 7.80
C ALA A 260 1.42 -19.66 8.01
N LYS A 261 0.90 -18.78 8.88
CA LYS A 261 1.51 -17.49 9.23
C LYS A 261 2.88 -17.70 9.87
N LYS A 262 2.96 -18.63 10.82
CA LYS A 262 4.22 -18.98 11.48
C LYS A 262 5.25 -19.52 10.46
N ASN A 263 4.86 -20.51 9.66
CA ASN A 263 5.73 -21.11 8.64
C ASN A 263 6.23 -20.05 7.64
N LEU A 264 5.32 -19.23 7.11
CA LEU A 264 5.66 -18.21 6.14
C LEU A 264 6.56 -17.13 6.75
N ASN A 265 6.36 -16.74 8.01
CA ASN A 265 7.26 -15.80 8.69
C ASN A 265 8.68 -16.34 8.82
N ASP A 266 8.84 -17.63 9.11
CA ASP A 266 10.17 -18.23 9.21
C ASP A 266 10.83 -18.35 7.83
N GLN A 267 10.08 -18.70 6.78
CA GLN A 267 10.55 -18.69 5.39
C GLN A 267 10.97 -17.28 4.93
N VAL A 268 10.18 -16.25 5.23
CA VAL A 268 10.51 -14.85 4.89
C VAL A 268 11.78 -14.41 5.61
N LYS A 269 11.99 -14.78 6.87
CA LYS A 269 13.24 -14.49 7.61
C LYS A 269 14.45 -15.16 6.99
N GLU A 270 14.33 -16.43 6.59
CA GLU A 270 15.41 -17.17 5.93
C GLU A 270 15.76 -16.56 4.57
N MET A 271 14.76 -16.22 3.78
CA MET A 271 14.92 -15.56 2.49
C MET A 271 15.55 -14.16 2.66
N THR A 272 15.12 -13.38 3.64
CA THR A 272 15.72 -12.08 3.98
C THR A 272 17.20 -12.25 4.33
N ARG A 273 17.55 -13.27 5.12
CA ARG A 273 18.96 -13.60 5.43
C ARG A 273 19.75 -13.97 4.17
N CYS A 274 19.16 -14.75 3.27
CA CYS A 274 19.77 -15.12 2.00
C CYS A 274 20.06 -13.90 1.11
N LEU A 275 19.09 -12.97 0.99
CA LEU A 275 19.25 -11.74 0.20
C LEU A 275 20.33 -10.80 0.78
N LYS A 276 20.35 -10.63 2.11
CA LYS A 276 21.40 -9.84 2.80
C LYS A 276 22.80 -10.37 2.54
N GLY A 277 22.97 -11.69 2.53
CA GLY A 277 24.25 -12.32 2.23
C GLY A 277 24.86 -11.88 0.89
N LYS A 278 24.05 -11.53 -0.12
CA LYS A 278 24.55 -11.02 -1.40
C LYS A 278 24.99 -9.57 -1.37
N LYS A 279 24.21 -8.71 -0.71
CA LYS A 279 24.48 -7.26 -0.62
C LYS A 279 25.82 -7.00 0.06
N GLU A 280 26.19 -7.84 1.04
CA GLU A 280 27.50 -7.79 1.68
C GLU A 280 28.65 -8.26 0.77
N LEU A 281 28.36 -9.14 -0.20
CA LEU A 281 29.36 -9.73 -1.11
C LEU A 281 29.67 -8.85 -2.34
N ASN A 282 28.75 -7.99 -2.81
CA ASN A 282 29.01 -7.17 -3.99
C ASN A 282 28.20 -5.86 -4.03
N LYS A 283 28.87 -4.71 -3.87
CA LYS A 283 28.26 -3.36 -3.92
C LYS A 283 28.04 -2.82 -5.35
N ASN A 284 28.54 -3.49 -6.38
CA ASN A 284 28.47 -3.06 -7.79
C ASN A 284 27.82 -4.12 -8.68
N THR A 285 26.69 -4.68 -8.25
CA THR A 285 26.02 -5.80 -8.96
C THR A 285 25.04 -5.29 -10.02
N ASP A 286 25.00 -5.93 -11.20
CA ASP A 286 23.96 -5.67 -12.21
C ASP A 286 22.57 -6.06 -11.66
N LYS A 287 21.54 -5.25 -11.93
CA LYS A 287 20.13 -5.53 -11.60
C LYS A 287 19.68 -6.91 -12.09
N LYS A 288 20.22 -7.38 -13.22
CA LYS A 288 19.93 -8.72 -13.75
C LYS A 288 20.47 -9.83 -12.86
N GLU A 289 21.70 -9.69 -12.37
CA GLU A 289 22.31 -10.65 -11.45
C GLU A 289 21.64 -10.62 -10.08
N GLU A 290 21.27 -9.43 -9.58
CA GLU A 290 20.50 -9.27 -8.34
C GLU A 290 19.18 -10.03 -8.40
N ARG A 291 18.44 -9.88 -9.52
CA ARG A 291 17.22 -10.66 -9.78
C ARG A 291 17.48 -12.16 -9.81
N GLU A 292 18.51 -12.61 -10.50
CA GLU A 292 18.80 -14.05 -10.62
C GLU A 292 19.17 -14.68 -9.26
N TYR A 293 19.95 -13.98 -8.44
CA TYR A 293 20.24 -14.44 -7.08
C TYR A 293 19.01 -14.42 -6.18
N ALA A 294 18.14 -13.41 -6.32
CA ALA A 294 16.89 -13.38 -5.59
C ALA A 294 16.01 -14.59 -5.93
N LYS A 295 15.98 -15.02 -7.20
CA LYS A 295 15.32 -16.28 -7.59
C LYS A 295 15.91 -17.47 -6.84
N THR A 296 17.23 -17.58 -6.72
CA THR A 296 17.87 -18.67 -5.95
C THR A 296 17.41 -18.68 -4.49
N CYS A 297 17.37 -17.52 -3.84
CA CYS A 297 16.88 -17.40 -2.46
C CYS A 297 15.39 -17.74 -2.30
N VAL A 298 14.57 -17.46 -3.32
CA VAL A 298 13.14 -17.76 -3.33
C VAL A 298 12.89 -19.24 -3.64
N MET A 299 13.64 -19.84 -4.55
CA MET A 299 13.47 -21.25 -4.97
C MET A 299 13.77 -22.24 -3.84
N SER A 300 14.58 -21.86 -2.86
CA SER A 300 14.78 -22.65 -1.64
C SER A 300 13.62 -22.57 -0.66
N ALA A 301 12.72 -21.58 -0.81
CA ALA A 301 11.59 -21.39 0.07
C ALA A 301 10.35 -22.11 -0.49
N ASP A 302 9.68 -22.91 0.34
CA ASP A 302 8.43 -23.62 0.01
C ASP A 302 7.23 -22.65 0.09
N ILE A 303 7.28 -21.59 -0.74
CA ILE A 303 6.29 -20.51 -0.81
C ILE A 303 5.43 -20.69 -2.06
N PRO A 304 4.09 -20.59 -1.96
CA PRO A 304 3.18 -20.78 -3.08
C PRO A 304 3.34 -19.70 -4.15
N ARG A 305 3.17 -20.10 -5.41
CA ARG A 305 3.08 -19.20 -6.56
C ARG A 305 1.64 -18.78 -6.80
N ILE A 306 1.42 -17.49 -7.00
CA ILE A 306 0.07 -16.92 -7.11
C ILE A 306 -0.08 -16.24 -8.47
N ASN A 307 -0.62 -16.99 -9.43
CA ASN A 307 -1.09 -16.44 -10.70
C ASN A 307 -2.47 -15.78 -10.56
N LYS A 308 -2.95 -15.19 -11.65
CA LYS A 308 -4.23 -14.47 -11.70
C LYS A 308 -5.42 -15.35 -11.30
N GLU A 309 -5.50 -16.58 -11.82
CA GLU A 309 -6.59 -17.49 -11.47
C GLU A 309 -6.55 -17.85 -9.97
N ARG A 310 -5.36 -18.16 -9.44
CA ARG A 310 -5.21 -18.50 -8.04
C ARG A 310 -5.52 -17.31 -7.14
N ARG A 311 -5.19 -16.09 -7.56
CA ARG A 311 -5.55 -14.86 -6.84
C ARG A 311 -7.07 -14.73 -6.69
N GLU A 312 -7.83 -14.90 -7.77
CA GLU A 312 -9.30 -14.84 -7.73
C GLU A 312 -9.90 -15.94 -6.84
N GLN A 313 -9.33 -17.15 -6.90
CA GLN A 313 -9.70 -18.20 -5.96
C GLN A 313 -9.45 -17.73 -4.51
N ILE A 314 -8.28 -17.20 -4.18
CA ILE A 314 -8.00 -16.77 -2.81
C ILE A 314 -8.91 -15.62 -2.35
N LYS A 315 -9.22 -14.65 -3.23
CA LYS A 315 -10.16 -13.55 -2.93
C LYS A 315 -11.49 -14.05 -2.40
N GLU A 316 -12.07 -15.02 -3.10
CA GLU A 316 -13.31 -15.67 -2.71
C GLU A 316 -13.16 -16.44 -1.38
N THR A 317 -12.06 -17.17 -1.13
CA THR A 317 -11.82 -17.81 0.19
C THR A 317 -11.82 -16.78 1.33
N ILE A 318 -11.18 -15.63 1.11
CA ILE A 318 -11.12 -14.56 2.11
C ILE A 318 -12.52 -13.97 2.35
N ALA A 319 -13.30 -13.76 1.28
CA ALA A 319 -14.68 -13.30 1.39
C ALA A 319 -15.59 -14.30 2.15
N GLU A 320 -15.46 -15.60 1.89
CA GLU A 320 -16.18 -16.66 2.63
C GLU A 320 -15.77 -16.69 4.10
N THR A 321 -14.46 -16.65 4.39
CA THR A 321 -13.92 -16.60 5.75
C THR A 321 -14.49 -15.41 6.53
N ARG A 322 -14.56 -14.24 5.90
CA ARG A 322 -15.13 -13.02 6.49
C ARG A 322 -16.64 -13.16 6.74
N THR A 323 -17.36 -13.79 5.82
CA THR A 323 -18.81 -14.04 5.97
C THR A 323 -19.05 -14.95 7.18
N GLU A 324 -18.26 -16.01 7.33
CA GLU A 324 -18.34 -16.90 8.49
C GLU A 324 -17.97 -16.19 9.80
N LYS A 325 -16.92 -15.35 9.81
CA LYS A 325 -16.53 -14.53 10.97
C LYS A 325 -17.65 -13.60 11.45
N ASN A 326 -18.42 -13.06 10.52
CA ASN A 326 -19.49 -12.10 10.79
C ASN A 326 -20.86 -12.76 11.04
N THR A 327 -20.95 -14.09 11.11
CA THR A 327 -22.22 -14.76 11.47
C THR A 327 -22.67 -14.36 12.87
N GLN A 328 -23.88 -13.81 12.96
CA GLN A 328 -24.55 -13.50 14.22
C GLN A 328 -25.01 -14.81 14.87
N ASP A 329 -25.02 -14.87 16.21
CA ASP A 329 -25.77 -15.94 16.87
C ASP A 329 -27.29 -15.75 16.66
N ASN A 330 -28.10 -16.75 17.00
CA ASN A 330 -29.56 -16.72 16.84
C ASN A 330 -30.24 -15.56 17.60
N ASN A 331 -29.52 -14.80 18.41
CA ASN A 331 -29.99 -13.66 19.18
C ASN A 331 -29.54 -12.30 18.57
N GLY A 332 -28.92 -12.31 17.38
CA GLY A 332 -28.47 -11.09 16.70
C GLY A 332 -27.19 -10.47 17.29
N ASN A 333 -26.53 -11.14 18.23
CA ASN A 333 -25.28 -10.63 18.80
C ASN A 333 -24.11 -10.93 17.87
N LYS A 334 -23.30 -9.91 17.58
CA LYS A 334 -22.07 -10.02 16.79
C LYS A 334 -21.08 -10.89 17.58
N LYS A 335 -20.93 -12.15 17.17
CA LYS A 335 -20.00 -13.07 17.80
C LYS A 335 -18.59 -12.70 17.32
N ASN A 336 -17.82 -11.97 18.11
CA ASN A 336 -16.38 -11.86 17.87
C ASN A 336 -15.81 -13.28 17.95
N LEU A 337 -15.55 -13.84 16.77
CA LEU A 337 -15.11 -15.21 16.62
C LEU A 337 -13.69 -15.32 17.20
N LEU A 338 -13.49 -16.11 18.27
CA LEU A 338 -12.15 -16.38 18.81
C LEU A 338 -11.21 -16.81 17.67
N GLN A 339 -9.92 -16.47 17.77
CA GLN A 339 -8.88 -16.83 16.78
C GLN A 339 -8.92 -18.32 16.38
N SER A 340 -9.23 -19.21 17.32
CA SER A 340 -9.39 -20.65 17.11
C SER A 340 -10.45 -21.02 16.06
N LYS A 341 -11.45 -20.18 15.86
CA LYS A 341 -12.58 -20.39 14.95
C LYS A 341 -12.38 -19.70 13.59
N VAL A 342 -11.44 -18.77 13.47
CA VAL A 342 -10.98 -18.27 12.15
C VAL A 342 -10.33 -19.42 11.38
N ASN A 343 -9.53 -20.23 12.06
CA ASN A 343 -8.92 -21.44 11.49
C ASN A 343 -9.98 -22.46 11.03
N GLU A 344 -11.05 -22.67 11.82
CA GLU A 344 -12.16 -23.52 11.40
C GLU A 344 -12.93 -22.93 10.21
N ALA A 345 -13.11 -21.61 10.16
CA ALA A 345 -13.81 -20.95 9.06
C ALA A 345 -13.04 -21.03 7.75
N VAL A 346 -11.73 -20.81 7.82
CA VAL A 346 -10.82 -21.01 6.71
C VAL A 346 -10.89 -22.46 6.23
N LYS A 347 -10.80 -23.45 7.13
CA LYS A 347 -10.92 -24.86 6.78
C LYS A 347 -12.25 -25.21 6.12
N ARG A 348 -13.38 -24.69 6.63
CA ARG A 348 -14.70 -24.91 6.03
C ARG A 348 -14.81 -24.30 4.63
N ALA A 349 -14.29 -23.09 4.42
CA ALA A 349 -14.25 -22.46 3.10
C ALA A 349 -13.42 -23.30 2.12
N MET A 350 -12.25 -23.78 2.54
CA MET A 350 -11.38 -24.67 1.76
C MET A 350 -12.08 -25.99 1.40
N ASP A 351 -12.66 -26.67 2.40
CA ASP A 351 -13.38 -27.94 2.21
C ASP A 351 -14.56 -27.80 1.25
N LYS A 352 -15.33 -26.71 1.38
CA LYS A 352 -16.45 -26.40 0.49
C LYS A 352 -15.98 -26.24 -0.95
N ARG A 353 -14.83 -25.59 -1.15
CA ARG A 353 -14.24 -25.37 -2.48
C ARG A 353 -13.66 -26.63 -3.09
N MET A 354 -13.01 -27.47 -2.30
CA MET A 354 -12.57 -28.79 -2.78
C MET A 354 -13.76 -29.62 -3.28
N LYS A 355 -14.86 -29.66 -2.52
CA LYS A 355 -16.10 -30.35 -2.94
C LYS A 355 -16.70 -29.78 -4.22
N ILE A 356 -16.67 -28.46 -4.42
CA ILE A 356 -17.14 -27.81 -5.65
C ILE A 356 -16.22 -28.13 -6.84
N LYS A 357 -14.89 -28.14 -6.65
CA LYS A 357 -13.94 -28.52 -7.71
C LYS A 357 -14.11 -29.98 -8.12
N GLU A 358 -14.28 -30.88 -7.16
CA GLU A 358 -14.53 -32.30 -7.41
C GLU A 358 -15.86 -32.53 -8.15
N SER A 359 -16.92 -31.82 -7.76
CA SER A 359 -18.23 -31.95 -8.42
C SER A 359 -18.22 -31.44 -9.86
N LYS A 360 -17.56 -30.30 -10.12
CA LYS A 360 -17.34 -29.78 -11.49
C LYS A 360 -16.54 -30.75 -12.34
N LYS A 361 -15.42 -31.27 -11.83
CA LYS A 361 -14.60 -32.26 -12.55
C LYS A 361 -15.39 -33.52 -12.91
N LEU A 362 -16.26 -33.99 -12.00
CA LEU A 362 -17.15 -35.12 -12.27
C LEU A 362 -18.22 -34.80 -13.32
N GLN A 363 -18.72 -33.56 -13.34
CA GLN A 363 -19.67 -33.09 -14.34
C GLN A 363 -19.03 -32.99 -15.73
N ASP A 364 -17.85 -32.39 -15.84
CA ASP A 364 -17.10 -32.27 -17.10
C ASP A 364 -16.75 -33.65 -17.68
N GLN A 365 -16.40 -34.61 -16.80
CA GLN A 365 -16.17 -36.00 -17.21
C GLN A 365 -17.45 -36.68 -17.75
N LYS A 366 -18.62 -36.38 -17.17
CA LYS A 366 -19.90 -36.91 -17.66
C LYS A 366 -20.30 -36.28 -18.99
N GLU A 367 -20.11 -34.97 -19.15
CA GLU A 367 -20.41 -34.24 -20.38
C GLU A 367 -19.53 -34.71 -21.54
N ASN A 368 -18.21 -34.83 -21.33
CA ASN A 368 -17.28 -35.39 -22.32
C ASN A 368 -17.63 -36.85 -22.70
N LYS A 369 -18.07 -37.66 -21.74
CA LYS A 369 -18.49 -39.04 -22.02
C LYS A 369 -19.79 -39.09 -22.83
N LEU A 370 -20.72 -38.16 -22.59
CA LEU A 370 -21.97 -38.06 -23.33
C LEU A 370 -21.75 -37.55 -24.76
N GLU A 371 -20.80 -36.65 -24.97
CA GLU A 371 -20.42 -36.12 -26.28
C GLU A 371 -19.74 -37.20 -27.15
N ASN A 372 -18.83 -37.99 -26.56
CA ASN A 372 -18.20 -39.13 -27.22
C ASN A 372 -19.16 -40.29 -27.54
N MET A 373 -20.36 -40.32 -26.93
CA MET A 373 -21.40 -41.30 -27.26
C MET A 373 -22.35 -40.83 -28.38
N LYS A 374 -22.25 -39.57 -28.81
CA LYS A 374 -23.07 -38.98 -29.88
C LYS A 374 -22.37 -38.96 -31.25
N ILE A 375 -21.11 -39.40 -31.29
CA ILE A 375 -20.29 -39.67 -32.49
C ILE A 375 -20.32 -41.18 -32.73
#